data_AF-J9EE33-F1
#
_entry.id   AF-J9EE33-F1
#
_cell.length_a   1.000
_cell.length_b   1.000
_cell.length_c   1.000
_cell.angle_alpha   90.00
_cell.angle_beta   90.00
_cell.angle_gamma   90.00
#
_symmetry.space_group_name_H-M   'P 1'
#
loop_
_entity.id
_entity.type
_entity.pdbx_description
1 polymer ?
#
loop_
_entity_poly.entity_id
_entity_poly.type
_entity_poly.pdbx_seq_one_letter_code
_entity_poly.pdbx_strand_id
1 'polypeptide(L)' 'MPDPVLNILSNLTPEQAEYCIKRMKPYTDAISGRSMPGALDYEQFVHTLFQS' A
#
# COMPACT_ATOMS: atom_id res chain seq x y z
N MET A 1 16.65 -2.64 4.67
CA MET A 1 15.50 -3.34 5.28
C MET A 1 14.55 -3.65 4.14
N PRO A 2 14.14 -4.91 3.89
CA PRO A 2 13.21 -5.19 2.80
C PRO A 2 11.86 -4.52 3.10
N ASP A 3 11.35 -3.76 2.13
CA ASP A 3 10.09 -3.05 2.21
C ASP A 3 8.95 -4.02 2.57
N PRO A 4 8.16 -3.76 3.63
CA PRO A 4 7.06 -4.63 4.04
C PRO A 4 6.00 -4.81 2.95
N VAL A 5 5.89 -3.84 2.03
CA VAL A 5 5.02 -3.92 0.84
C VAL A 5 5.47 -5.02 -0.12
N LEU A 6 6.79 -5.23 -0.28
CA LEU A 6 7.33 -6.22 -1.22
C LEU A 6 6.93 -7.66 -0.85
N ASN A 7 6.81 -7.96 0.46
CA ASN A 7 6.39 -9.29 0.93
C ASN A 7 4.92 -9.59 0.57
N ILE A 8 4.06 -8.57 0.55
CA ILE A 8 2.66 -8.73 0.12
C ILE A 8 2.63 -8.97 -1.39
N LEU A 9 3.40 -8.19 -2.16
CA LEU A 9 3.46 -8.26 -3.62
C LEU A 9 4.09 -9.55 -4.15
N SER A 10 4.85 -10.28 -3.34
CA SER A 10 5.53 -11.51 -3.74
C SER A 10 4.59 -12.69 -4.03
N ASN A 11 3.36 -12.66 -3.51
CA ASN A 11 2.31 -13.66 -3.81
C ASN A 11 1.36 -13.21 -4.93
N LEU A 12 1.54 -11.99 -5.44
CA LEU A 12 0.73 -11.39 -6.50
C LEU A 12 1.49 -11.50 -7.83
N THR A 13 0.78 -11.57 -8.95
CA THR A 13 1.45 -11.44 -10.25
C THR A 13 2.09 -10.04 -10.35
N PRO A 14 3.15 -9.85 -11.14
CA PRO A 14 3.79 -8.55 -11.31
C PRO A 14 2.80 -7.43 -11.69
N GLU A 15 1.81 -7.78 -12.52
CA GLU A 15 0.74 -6.88 -12.94
C GLU A 15 -0.19 -6.49 -11.80
N GLN A 16 -0.56 -7.45 -10.93
CA GLN A 16 -1.34 -7.17 -9.74
C GLN A 16 -0.56 -6.33 -8.73
N ALA A 17 0.75 -6.57 -8.61
CA ALA A 17 1.62 -5.80 -7.74
C ALA A 17 1.74 -4.34 -8.20
N GLU A 18 1.98 -4.11 -9.49
CA GLU A 18 1.96 -2.77 -10.09
C GLU A 18 0.59 -2.11 -9.93
N TYR A 19 -0.50 -2.86 -10.09
CA TYR A 19 -1.86 -2.36 -9.92
C TYR A 19 -2.10 -1.84 -8.50
N CYS A 20 -1.65 -2.59 -7.48
CA CYS A 20 -1.75 -2.21 -6.08
C CYS A 20 -0.91 -0.96 -5.79
N ILE A 21 0.37 -0.95 -6.18
CA ILE A 21 1.28 0.18 -5.93
C ILE A 21 0.76 1.47 -6.61
N LYS A 22 0.27 1.39 -7.85
CA LYS A 22 -0.24 2.57 -8.58
C LYS A 22 -1.50 3.18 -7.97
N ARG A 23 -2.25 2.41 -7.18
CA ARG A 23 -3.52 2.85 -6.56
C ARG A 23 -3.42 3.13 -5.07
N MET A 24 -2.43 2.57 -4.38
CA MET A 24 -2.18 2.87 -2.97
C MET A 24 -1.68 4.30 -2.81
N LYS A 25 -2.25 5.00 -1.83
CA LYS A 25 -1.80 6.35 -1.48
C LYS A 25 -0.62 6.27 -0.50
N PRO A 26 0.22 7.33 -0.42
CA PRO A 26 1.25 7.41 0.60
C PRO A 26 0.62 7.31 2.00
N TYR A 27 1.15 6.41 2.83
CA TYR A 27 0.71 6.28 4.20
C TYR A 27 0.97 7.58 4.96
N THR A 28 -0.08 8.12 5.56
CA THR A 28 -0.01 9.29 6.43
C THR A 28 -0.33 8.85 7.83
N ASP A 29 0.64 9.03 8.72
CA ASP A 29 0.47 8.65 10.11
C ASP A 29 -0.62 9.51 10.77
N ALA A 30 -1.66 8.86 11.30
CA ALA A 30 -2.82 9.56 11.85
C ALA A 30 -2.50 10.42 13.08
N ILE A 31 -1.40 10.11 13.78
CA ILE A 31 -1.01 10.77 15.02
C ILE A 31 -0.14 12.00 14.72
N SER A 32 0.85 11.85 13.84
CA SER A 32 1.81 12.91 13.51
C SER A 32 1.44 13.72 12.27
N GLY A 33 0.47 13.25 11.47
CA GLY A 33 0.11 13.84 10.18
C GLY A 33 1.22 13.76 9.14
N ARG A 34 2.29 13.00 9.41
CA ARG A 34 3.46 12.91 8.54
C ARG A 34 3.28 11.76 7.57
N SER A 35 3.51 12.05 6.29
CA SER A 35 3.63 11.03 5.26
C SER A 35 5.01 10.37 5.39
N MET A 36 5.04 9.05 5.53
CA MET A 36 6.32 8.31 5.57
C MET A 36 6.79 8.01 4.15
N PRO A 37 8.01 8.42 3.75
CA PRO A 37 8.53 8.15 2.42
C PRO A 37 8.69 6.64 2.18
N GLY A 38 8.09 6.13 1.11
CA GLY A 38 8.08 4.70 0.76
C GLY A 38 6.98 3.88 1.43
N ALA A 39 6.29 4.43 2.43
CA ALA A 39 5.15 3.76 3.05
C ALA A 39 3.87 3.99 2.24
N LEU A 40 3.10 2.93 2.02
CA LEU A 40 1.84 2.94 1.28
C LEU A 40 0.70 2.51 2.20
N ASP A 41 -0.46 3.14 2.05
CA ASP A 41 -1.66 2.88 2.83
C ASP A 41 -2.43 1.68 2.25
N TYR A 42 -2.03 0.48 2.68
CA TYR A 42 -2.66 -0.76 2.25
C TYR A 42 -4.08 -0.90 2.83
N GLU A 43 -4.35 -0.39 4.03
CA GLU A 43 -5.67 -0.49 4.68
C GLU A 43 -6.69 0.32 3.89
N GLN A 44 -6.39 1.59 3.58
CA GLN A 44 -7.30 2.41 2.77
C GLN A 44 -7.52 1.82 1.38
N PHE A 45 -6.48 1.23 0.77
CA PHE A 45 -6.59 0.56 -0.52
C PHE A 45 -7.51 -0.67 -0.45
N VAL A 46 -7.35 -1.55 0.53
CA VAL A 46 -8.19 -2.73 0.74
C VAL A 46 -9.63 -2.32 1.04
N HIS A 47 -9.85 -1.32 1.90
CA HIS A 47 -11.17 -0.77 2.13
C HIS A 47 -11.81 -0.26 0.84
N THR A 48 -11.09 0.49 0.00
CA THR A 48 -11.62 0.98 -1.28
C THR A 48 -11.89 -0.15 -2.28
N LEU A 49 -11.09 -1.22 -2.25
CA LEU A 49 -11.21 -2.34 -3.19
C LEU A 49 -12.35 -3.31 -2.85
N PHE A 50 -12.62 -3.51 -1.56
CA PHE A 50 -13.58 -4.50 -1.07
C PHE A 50 -14.85 -3.90 -0.44
N GLN A 51 -14.90 -2.61 -0.13
CA GLN A 51 -16.15 -1.94 0.25
C GLN A 51 -16.96 -1.67 -1.01
N SER A 52 -18.07 -2.40 -1.11
CA SER A 52 -19.13 -2.27 -2.11
C SER A 52 -20.16 -1.24 -1.67
#